data_AF-A0A5N7MRM2-F1
#
_entry.id   AF-A0A5N7MRM2-F1
#
_cell.length_a   1.000
_cell.length_b   1.000
_cell.length_c   1.000
_cell.angle_alpha   90.00
_cell.angle_beta   90.00
_cell.angle_gamma   90.00
#
_symmetry.space_group_name_H-M   'P 1'
#
loop_
_entity.id
_entity.type
_entity.pdbx_description
1 polymer ?
#
loop_
_entity_poly.entity_id
_entity_poly.type
_entity_poly.pdbx_seq_one_letter_code
_entity_poly.pdbx_strand_id
1 'polypeptide(L)' 'MLAGSRVLVVEDEALIAMSIRAMLTEADGVPVGPASSVREARQLIRDVTVLDAAVLDVNLADGAVTPILEALSARGIPT' A
#
# COMPACT_ATOMS: atom_id res chain seq x y z
N MET A 1 8.26 -5.42 15.59
CA MET A 1 8.26 -3.95 15.41
C MET A 1 8.74 -3.64 14.01
N LEU A 2 8.03 -2.76 13.30
CA LEU A 2 8.31 -2.30 11.95
C LEU A 2 9.30 -1.12 11.93
N ALA A 3 9.69 -0.59 13.09
CA ALA A 3 10.79 0.37 13.26
C ALA A 3 10.72 1.58 12.31
N GLY A 4 9.52 2.14 12.13
CA GLY A 4 9.26 3.29 11.27
C GLY A 4 9.07 2.97 9.78
N SER A 5 9.05 1.69 9.38
CA SER A 5 8.86 1.27 7.98
C SER A 5 7.58 1.88 7.39
N ARG A 6 7.71 2.49 6.21
CA ARG A 6 6.63 3.13 5.46
C ARG A 6 5.95 2.11 4.55
N VAL A 7 4.75 1.70 4.94
CA VAL A 7 4.03 0.62 4.25
C VAL A 7 2.83 1.19 3.50
N LEU A 8 2.82 1.06 2.18
CA LEU A 8 1.66 1.43 1.35
C LEU A 8 0.51 0.46 1.61
N VAL A 9 -0.70 0.96 1.85
CA VAL A 9 -1.91 0.16 1.99
C VAL A 9 -2.80 0.38 0.77
N VAL A 10 -3.11 -0.70 0.05
CA VAL A 10 -3.99 -0.68 -1.13
C VAL A 10 -5.14 -1.66 -0.88
N GLU A 11 -6.33 -1.12 -0.68
CA GLU A 11 -7.51 -1.85 -0.20
C GLU A 11 -8.75 -1.01 -0.53
N ASP A 12 -9.73 -1.58 -1.21
CA ASP A 12 -10.95 -0.88 -1.61
C ASP A 12 -12.04 -0.95 -0.53
N GLU A 13 -11.98 -1.96 0.35
CA GLU A 13 -12.83 -2.04 1.54
C GLU A 13 -12.31 -1.17 2.68
N ALA A 14 -12.97 -0.02 2.90
CA ALA A 14 -12.54 0.97 3.89
C ALA A 14 -12.32 0.41 5.32
N LEU A 15 -13.15 -0.53 5.77
CA LEU A 15 -13.01 -1.12 7.10
C LEU A 15 -11.77 -2.02 7.21
N ILE A 16 -11.45 -2.77 6.15
CA ILE A 16 -10.25 -3.60 6.07
C ILE A 16 -9.02 -2.69 6.02
N ALA A 17 -9.05 -1.65 5.18
CA ALA A 17 -7.99 -0.66 5.06
C ALA A 17 -7.68 0.02 6.41
N MET A 18 -8.72 0.40 7.16
CA MET A 18 -8.58 0.97 8.50
C MET A 18 -7.95 -0.02 9.48
N SER A 19 -8.35 -1.29 9.41
CA SER A 19 -7.82 -2.35 10.28
C SER A 19 -6.34 -2.61 10.01
N ILE A 20 -5.94 -2.69 8.73
CA ILE A 20 -4.53 -2.84 8.33
C ILE A 20 -3.69 -1.65 8.83
N ARG A 21 -4.18 -0.42 8.66
CA ARG A 21 -3.47 0.79 9.12
C ARG A 21 -3.29 0.81 10.64
N ALA A 22 -4.30 0.38 11.39
CA ALA A 22 -4.20 0.26 12.84
C ALA A 22 -3.11 -0.74 13.23
N MET A 23 -3.12 -1.95 12.65
CA MET A 23 -2.10 -2.98 12.92
C MET A 23 -0.68 -2.51 12.58
N LEU A 24 -0.51 -1.81 11.45
CA LEU A 24 0.79 -1.23 11.07
C LEU A 24 1.27 -0.20 12.09
N THR A 25 0.37 0.66 12.56
CA THR A 25 0.69 1.70 13.55
C THR A 25 1.03 1.09 14.91
N GLU A 26 0.25 0.09 15.37
CA GLU A 26 0.53 -0.65 16.61
C GLU A 26 1.89 -1.37 16.57
N ALA A 27 2.32 -1.79 15.37
CA ALA A 27 3.61 -2.39 15.15
C ALA A 27 4.77 -1.38 15.01
N ASP A 28 4.55 -0.08 15.26
CA ASP A 28 5.53 1.02 15.06
C ASP A 28 5.90 1.24 13.58
N GLY A 29 4.95 0.98 12.67
CA GLY A 29 5.07 1.27 11.24
C GLY A 29 4.35 2.57 10.86
N VAL A 30 4.64 3.07 9.66
CA VAL A 30 4.06 4.30 9.11
C VAL A 30 3.18 3.94 7.90
N PRO A 31 1.87 3.78 8.07
CA PRO A 31 0.98 3.50 6.95
C PRO A 31 0.94 4.69 5.97
N VAL A 32 1.06 4.38 4.68
CA VAL A 32 0.90 5.31 3.55
C VAL A 32 -0.38 4.94 2.79
N GLY A 33 -1.25 5.91 2.55
CA GLY A 33 -2.60 5.67 2.01
C GLY A 33 -3.69 5.64 3.11
N PRO A 34 -4.82 4.96 2.89
CA PRO A 34 -5.02 3.86 1.94
C PRO A 34 -5.31 4.34 0.51
N ALA A 35 -5.07 3.46 -0.46
CA ALA A 35 -5.53 3.62 -1.84
C ALA A 35 -6.65 2.62 -2.14
N SER A 36 -7.78 3.09 -2.66
CA SER A 36 -8.93 2.22 -2.97
C SER A 36 -9.01 1.78 -4.43
N SER A 37 -7.96 2.03 -5.21
CA SER A 37 -7.91 1.76 -6.65
C SER A 37 -6.47 1.65 -7.17
N VAL A 38 -6.29 0.93 -8.27
CA VAL A 38 -5.04 0.86 -9.05
C VAL A 38 -4.55 2.25 -9.41
N ARG A 39 -5.44 3.13 -9.86
CA ARG A 39 -5.08 4.51 -10.22
C ARG A 39 -4.47 5.28 -9.04
N GLU A 40 -5.13 5.23 -7.88
CA GLU A 40 -4.68 5.93 -6.67
C GLU A 40 -3.39 5.33 -6.12
N ALA A 41 -3.29 4.00 -6.06
CA ALA A 41 -2.09 3.30 -5.62
C ALA A 41 -0.89 3.70 -6.49
N ARG A 42 -1.05 3.70 -7.82
CA ARG A 42 0.00 4.14 -8.74
C ARG A 42 0.37 5.62 -8.56
N GLN A 43 -0.57 6.47 -8.17
CA GLN A 43 -0.28 7.87 -7.87
C GLN A 43 0.57 7.97 -6.60
N LEU A 44 0.19 7.31 -5.51
CA LEU A 44 0.98 7.29 -4.28
C LEU A 44 2.38 6.70 -4.48
N ILE A 45 2.51 5.64 -5.29
CA ILE A 45 3.81 5.06 -5.65
C ILE A 45 4.69 6.07 -6.40
N ARG A 46 4.13 7.05 -7.12
CA ARG A 46 4.95 8.09 -7.75
C ARG A 46 5.27 9.23 -6.78
N ASP A 47 4.28 9.65 -6.00
CA ASP A 47 4.37 10.86 -5.18
C ASP A 47 5.17 10.63 -3.88
N VAL A 48 5.22 9.39 -3.39
CA VAL A 48 5.89 9.04 -2.14
C VAL A 48 7.34 8.62 -2.38
N THR A 49 8.26 9.43 -1.87
CA THR A 49 9.71 9.24 -2.02
C THR A 49 10.20 7.94 -1.40
N VAL A 50 9.71 7.58 -0.19
CA VAL A 50 10.17 6.41 0.57
C VAL A 50 8.99 5.50 0.90
N LEU A 51 9.09 4.26 0.43
CA LEU A 51 8.22 3.13 0.72
C LEU A 51 9.12 1.91 0.95
N ASP A 52 8.89 1.21 2.06
CA ASP A 52 9.68 0.05 2.47
C ASP A 52 8.97 -1.26 2.15
N ALA A 53 7.63 -1.23 2.08
CA ALA A 53 6.80 -2.34 1.67
C ALA A 53 5.44 -1.83 1.17
N ALA A 54 4.62 -2.74 0.64
CA ALA A 54 3.21 -2.50 0.39
C ALA A 54 2.38 -3.71 0.82
N VAL A 55 1.13 -3.46 1.22
CA VAL A 55 0.09 -4.47 1.41
C VAL A 55 -1.03 -4.11 0.43
N LEU A 56 -1.40 -5.08 -0.41
CA LEU A 56 -2.32 -4.88 -1.52
C LEU A 56 -3.35 -6.01 -1.57
N ASP A 57 -4.63 -5.64 -1.69
CA ASP A 57 -5.65 -6.56 -2.15
C ASP A 57 -5.45 -6.88 -3.64
N VAL A 58 -5.74 -8.12 -4.00
CA VAL A 58 -5.69 -8.65 -5.37
C VAL A 58 -6.87 -8.12 -6.20
N ASN A 59 -8.01 -7.85 -5.57
CA ASN A 59 -9.27 -7.51 -6.24
C ASN A 59 -9.70 -6.05 -5.98
N LEU A 60 -9.10 -5.10 -6.69
CA LEU A 60 -9.46 -3.69 -6.55
C LEU A 60 -10.62 -3.29 -7.46
N ALA A 61 -11.39 -2.29 -7.03
CA ALA A 61 -12.57 -1.78 -7.72
C ALA A 61 -12.37 -1.41 -9.21
N ASP A 62 -11.17 -1.01 -9.63
CA ASP A 62 -10.84 -0.60 -11.01
C ASP A 62 -10.00 -1.63 -11.78
N GLY A 63 -9.85 -2.85 -11.27
CA GLY A 63 -9.34 -4.00 -12.00
C GLY A 63 -8.12 -4.67 -11.37
N ALA A 64 -7.35 -5.37 -12.20
CA ALA A 64 -6.26 -6.22 -11.74
C ALA A 64 -5.12 -5.42 -11.10
N VAL A 65 -4.58 -5.94 -9.98
CA VAL A 65 -3.45 -5.36 -9.22
C VAL A 65 -2.11 -5.38 -9.96
N THR A 66 -2.00 -6.08 -11.10
CA THR A 66 -0.75 -6.25 -11.88
C THR A 66 0.02 -4.94 -12.13
N PRO A 67 -0.62 -3.82 -12.52
CA PRO A 67 0.09 -2.56 -12.73
C PRO A 67 0.69 -1.97 -11.44
N ILE A 68 0.16 -2.32 -10.26
CA ILE A 68 0.74 -1.92 -8.98
C ILE A 68 1.99 -2.78 -8.70
N LEU A 69 1.88 -4.10 -8.87
CA LEU A 69 2.98 -5.05 -8.67
C LEU A 69 4.20 -4.69 -9.54
N GLU A 70 3.97 -4.37 -10.80
CA GLU A 70 5.03 -3.94 -11.72
C GLU A 70 5.71 -2.64 -11.25
N ALA A 71 4.92 -1.67 -10.78
CA ALA A 71 5.43 -0.38 -10.31
C ALA A 71 6.24 -0.50 -9.01
N LEU A 72 5.82 -1.35 -8.08
CA LEU A 72 6.52 -1.64 -6.84
C LEU A 72 7.80 -2.44 -7.11
N SER A 73 7.72 -3.47 -7.95
CA SER A 73 8.87 -4.28 -8.35
C SER A 73 9.95 -3.45 -9.06
N ALA A 74 9.55 -2.52 -9.94
CA ALA A 74 10.48 -1.60 -10.60
C ALA A 74 11.23 -0.68 -9.62
N ARG A 75 10.67 -0.45 -8.42
CA ARG A 75 11.30 0.30 -7.33
C ARG A 75 12.00 -0.59 -6.30
N GLY A 76 11.96 -1.91 -6.47
CA GLY A 76 12.50 -2.87 -5.49
C GLY A 76 11.72 -2.91 -4.17
N ILE A 77 10.45 -2.50 -4.17
CA ILE A 77 9.61 -2.48 -2.98
C ILE A 77 8.93 -3.85 -2.85
N PRO A 78 9.09 -4.57 -1.72
CA PRO A 78 8.40 -5.84 -1.48
C PRO A 78 6.89 -5.63 -1.25
N THR A 79 6.11 -6.61 -1.71
CA THR A 79 4.64 -6.68 -1.59
C THR A 79 4.22 -7.90 -0.82
#